data_AF-A0A2E7TTM0-F1
#
_entry.id   AF-A0A2E7TTM0-F1
#
_cell.length_a   1.000
_cell.length_b   1.000
_cell.length_c   1.000
_cell.angle_alpha   90.00
_cell.angle_beta   90.00
_cell.angle_gamma   90.00
#
_symmetry.space_group_name_H-M   'P 1'
#
loop_
_entity.id
_entity.type
_entity.pdbx_description
1 polymer ?
#
loop_
_entity_poly.entity_id
_entity_poly.type
_entity_poly.pdbx_seq_one_letter_code
_entity_poly.pdbx_strand_id
1 'polypeptide(L)'
;MQWVELYKPFFRLISDYVNRPVMKKGLVVMGSQDHIFFGSAKRFTEIQKNMRLAVIENCGHVCSIEAPEVFNELVLRFLQDLDVPKAVAAKPMPMRWSELKALQKG
;
A
#
# COMPACT_ATOMS: atom_id res chain seq x y z
N MET A 1 36.63 6.27 15.84
CA MET A 1 35.42 5.80 15.14
C MET A 1 35.34 6.45 13.75
N GLN A 2 36.00 5.91 12.73
CA GLN A 2 36.00 6.51 11.38
C GLN A 2 34.66 6.36 10.63
N TRP A 3 33.81 5.43 11.07
CA TRP A 3 32.51 5.17 10.45
C TRP A 3 31.40 6.14 10.87
N VAL A 4 31.57 6.92 11.95
CA VAL A 4 30.55 7.85 12.46
C VAL A 4 30.35 9.06 11.54
N GLU A 5 31.41 9.52 10.87
CA GLU A 5 31.33 10.67 9.95
C GLU A 5 30.57 10.36 8.65
N LEU A 6 30.43 9.08 8.27
CA LEU A 6 29.65 8.64 7.10
C LEU A 6 28.13 8.76 7.32
N TYR A 7 27.66 8.83 8.57
CA TYR A 7 26.22 8.94 8.86
C TYR A 7 25.63 10.28 8.45
N LYS A 8 26.36 11.39 8.61
CA LYS A 8 25.88 12.73 8.23
C LYS A 8 25.54 12.85 6.73
N PRO A 9 26.43 12.51 5.78
CA PRO A 9 26.09 12.53 4.37
C PRO A 9 25.02 11.49 4.01
N PHE A 10 25.04 10.32 4.66
CA PHE A 10 24.02 9.29 4.46
C PHE A 10 22.60 9.80 4.81
N PHE A 11 22.39 10.36 6.00
CA PHE A 11 21.06 10.83 6.40
C PHE A 11 20.59 12.04 5.59
N ARG A 12 21.50 12.90 5.14
CA ARG A 12 21.17 13.97 4.17
C ARG A 12 20.67 13.38 2.86
N LEU A 13 21.40 12.42 2.29
CA LEU A 13 21.01 11.75 1.05
C LEU A 13 19.64 11.07 1.18
N ILE A 14 19.40 10.34 2.28
CA ILE A 14 18.10 9.71 2.53
C ILE A 14 16.99 10.76 2.61
N SER A 15 17.21 11.86 3.34
CA SER A 15 16.25 12.95 3.44
C SER A 15 15.94 13.56 2.07
N ASP A 16 16.96 13.79 1.24
CA ASP A 16 16.79 14.36 -0.10
C ASP A 16 15.99 13.43 -1.02
N TYR A 17 16.23 12.12 -0.93
CA TYR A 17 15.53 11.12 -1.74
C TYR A 17 14.09 10.90 -1.27
N VAL A 18 13.86 10.79 0.04
CA VAL A 18 12.52 10.57 0.61
C VAL A 18 11.58 11.74 0.32
N ASN A 19 12.11 12.97 0.35
CA ASN A 19 11.32 14.18 0.10
C ASN A 19 11.29 14.59 -1.38
N ARG A 20 11.94 13.84 -2.27
CA ARG A 20 11.92 14.15 -3.69
C ARG A 20 10.49 14.11 -4.22
N PRO A 21 10.00 15.18 -4.88
CA PRO A 21 8.64 15.19 -5.40
C PRO A 21 8.49 14.17 -6.52
N VAL A 22 7.43 13.37 -6.45
CA VAL A 22 7.04 12.51 -7.56
C VAL A 22 6.18 13.32 -8.52
N MET A 23 6.55 13.37 -9.80
CA MET A 23 5.88 14.26 -10.77
C MET A 23 4.57 13.69 -11.35
N LYS A 24 4.36 12.37 -11.25
CA LYS A 24 3.19 11.67 -11.80
C LYS A 24 2.17 11.40 -10.72
N LYS A 25 0.87 11.44 -11.05
CA LYS A 25 -0.18 10.93 -10.16
C LYS A 25 0.06 9.44 -9.91
N GLY A 26 -0.26 8.97 -8.70
CA GLY A 26 -0.15 7.56 -8.36
C GLY A 26 -1.17 7.13 -7.32
N LEU A 27 -1.46 5.84 -7.32
CA LEU A 27 -2.28 5.17 -6.32
C LEU A 27 -1.38 4.26 -5.49
N VAL A 28 -1.46 4.39 -4.18
CA VAL A 28 -0.88 3.48 -3.20
C VAL A 28 -2.04 2.67 -2.61
N VAL A 29 -2.00 1.36 -2.78
CA VAL A 29 -2.98 0.43 -2.21
C VAL A 29 -2.31 -0.37 -1.10
N MET A 30 -2.86 -0.31 0.10
CA MET A 30 -2.30 -0.99 1.28
C MET A 30 -3.36 -1.80 2.01
N GLY A 31 -2.96 -2.90 2.64
CA GLY A 31 -3.81 -3.65 3.55
C GLY A 31 -3.73 -3.07 4.96
N SER A 32 -4.84 -3.05 5.69
CA SER A 32 -4.84 -2.49 7.06
C SER A 32 -4.05 -3.33 8.08
N GLN A 33 -3.68 -4.56 7.73
CA GLN A 33 -2.88 -5.46 8.58
C GLN A 33 -1.37 -5.45 8.23
N ASP A 34 -0.94 -4.62 7.28
CA ASP A 34 0.49 -4.43 6.98
C ASP A 34 1.16 -3.52 8.02
N HIS A 35 1.52 -4.10 9.16
CA HIS A 35 2.12 -3.35 10.27
C HIS A 35 3.51 -2.77 9.96
N ILE A 36 4.20 -3.27 8.94
CA ILE A 36 5.57 -2.86 8.63
C ILE A 36 5.57 -1.63 7.73
N PHE A 37 4.74 -1.63 6.68
CA PHE A 37 4.80 -0.60 5.64
C PHE A 37 3.64 0.38 5.67
N PHE A 38 2.52 0.08 6.33
CA PHE A 38 1.34 0.94 6.32
C PHE A 38 1.63 2.37 6.81
N GLY A 39 2.38 2.51 7.91
CA GLY A 39 2.76 3.82 8.43
C GLY A 39 3.63 4.62 7.46
N SER A 40 4.59 3.97 6.81
CA SER A 40 5.48 4.57 5.82
C SER A 40 4.73 4.98 4.55
N ALA A 41 3.81 4.14 4.07
CA ALA A 41 2.95 4.42 2.92
C ALA A 41 2.03 5.62 3.19
N LYS A 42 1.41 5.66 4.38
CA LYS A 42 0.59 6.80 4.81
C LYS A 42 1.40 8.09 4.81
N ARG A 43 2.55 8.10 5.47
CA ARG A 43 3.46 9.26 5.51
C ARG A 43 3.91 9.68 4.12
N PHE A 44 4.22 8.74 3.24
CA PHE A 44 4.58 9.03 1.85
C PHE A 44 3.45 9.76 1.12
N THR A 45 2.21 9.29 1.22
CA THR A 45 1.05 9.95 0.59
C THR A 45 0.67 11.29 1.23
N GLU A 46 1.02 11.51 2.51
CA GLU A 46 0.88 12.81 3.16
C GLU A 46 1.90 13.83 2.63
N ILE A 47 3.13 13.39 2.33
CA ILE A 47 4.19 14.23 1.75
C ILE A 47 3.90 14.48 0.26
N GLN A 48 3.60 13.42 -0.50
CA GLN A 48 3.41 13.47 -1.95
C GLN A 48 1.93 13.73 -2.28
N LYS A 49 1.53 15.00 -2.36
CA LYS A 49 0.10 15.40 -2.52
C LYS A 49 -0.58 14.91 -3.80
N ASN A 50 0.19 14.51 -4.80
CA ASN A 50 -0.26 13.90 -6.05
C ASN A 50 -0.49 12.38 -5.94
N MET A 51 -0.23 11.79 -4.79
CA MET A 51 -0.48 10.39 -4.49
C MET A 51 -1.79 10.22 -3.72
N ARG A 52 -2.54 9.18 -4.06
CA ARG A 52 -3.74 8.76 -3.33
C ARG A 52 -3.44 7.48 -2.56
N LEU A 53 -3.96 7.38 -1.34
CA LEU A 53 -3.92 6.16 -0.54
C LEU A 53 -5.32 5.53 -0.52
N ALA A 54 -5.40 4.24 -0.86
CA ALA A 54 -6.56 3.40 -0.65
C ALA A 54 -6.20 2.23 0.27
N VAL A 55 -7.02 1.99 1.28
CA VAL A 55 -6.80 0.95 2.28
C VAL A 55 -7.81 -0.17 2.09
N ILE A 56 -7.33 -1.42 2.03
CA ILE A 56 -8.17 -2.60 2.04
C ILE A 56 -8.22 -3.14 3.47
N GLU A 57 -9.39 -3.06 4.10
CA GLU A 57 -9.62 -3.55 5.44
C GLU A 57 -9.59 -5.08 5.50
N ASN A 58 -9.06 -5.62 6.60
CA ASN A 58 -8.86 -7.06 6.82
C ASN A 58 -7.97 -7.73 5.75
N CYS A 59 -7.02 -6.98 5.19
CA CYS A 59 -6.05 -7.45 4.21
C CYS A 59 -4.63 -7.26 4.73
N GLY A 60 -3.76 -8.24 4.47
CA GLY A 60 -2.35 -8.21 4.80
C GLY A 60 -1.49 -7.45 3.77
N HIS A 61 -0.21 -7.82 3.73
CA HIS A 61 0.83 -7.13 2.97
C HIS A 61 0.60 -7.20 1.45
N VAL A 62 0.16 -8.35 0.93
CA VAL A 62 0.13 -8.59 -0.52
C VAL A 62 -1.30 -8.48 -1.06
N CYS A 63 -1.82 -7.25 -1.05
CA CYS A 63 -3.21 -6.93 -1.41
C CYS A 63 -3.66 -7.49 -2.75
N SER A 64 -2.78 -7.50 -3.75
CA SER A 64 -3.09 -8.00 -5.09
C SER A 64 -3.32 -9.51 -5.15
N ILE A 65 -2.92 -10.26 -4.12
CA ILE A 65 -3.13 -11.71 -3.99
C ILE A 65 -4.21 -12.02 -2.96
N GLU A 66 -4.21 -11.29 -1.83
CA GLU A 66 -5.14 -11.52 -0.73
C GLU A 66 -6.55 -10.96 -0.99
N ALA A 67 -6.69 -9.91 -1.79
CA ALA A 67 -7.98 -9.32 -2.14
C ALA A 67 -7.99 -8.86 -3.62
N PRO A 68 -7.78 -9.78 -4.58
CA PRO A 68 -7.50 -9.43 -5.97
C PRO A 68 -8.66 -8.68 -6.64
N GLU A 69 -9.90 -9.02 -6.35
CA GLU A 69 -11.07 -8.35 -6.95
C GLU A 69 -11.15 -6.89 -6.51
N VAL A 70 -11.06 -6.66 -5.19
CA VAL A 70 -11.10 -5.31 -4.61
C VAL A 70 -9.89 -4.49 -5.05
N PHE A 71 -8.70 -5.10 -5.05
CA PHE A 71 -7.49 -4.46 -5.54
C PHE A 71 -7.63 -4.01 -7.01
N ASN A 72 -8.10 -4.90 -7.88
CA ASN A 72 -8.28 -4.61 -9.30
C ASN A 72 -9.33 -3.51 -9.52
N GLU A 73 -10.42 -3.50 -8.75
CA GLU A 73 -11.44 -2.46 -8.82
C GLU A 73 -10.88 -1.07 -8.46
N LEU A 74 -10.06 -0.97 -7.41
CA LEU A 74 -9.38 0.27 -7.04
C LEU A 74 -8.42 0.76 -8.13
N VAL A 75 -7.64 -0.16 -8.70
CA VAL A 75 -6.68 0.15 -9.78
C VAL A 75 -7.41 0.61 -11.03
N LEU A 76 -8.46 -0.09 -11.45
CA LEU A 76 -9.24 0.27 -12.64
C LEU A 76 -9.90 1.65 -12.47
N ARG A 77 -10.49 1.93 -11.30
CA ARG A 77 -11.02 3.25 -10.99
C ARG A 77 -9.96 4.35 -11.13
N PHE A 78 -8.78 4.13 -10.57
CA PHE A 78 -7.68 5.09 -10.68
C PHE A 78 -7.25 5.31 -12.14
N LEU A 79 -7.10 4.23 -12.91
CA LEU A 79 -6.71 4.30 -14.33
C LEU A 79 -7.76 4.97 -15.21
N GLN A 80 -9.03 4.90 -14.84
CA GLN A 80 -10.15 5.56 -15.52
C GLN A 80 -10.40 6.99 -15.00
N ASP A 81 -9.51 7.55 -14.19
CA ASP A 81 -9.67 8.86 -13.53
C ASP A 81 -10.97 8.99 -12.70
N LEU A 82 -11.51 7.87 -12.23
CA LEU A 82 -12.66 7.84 -11.33
C LEU A 82 -12.23 8.12 -9.88
N ASP A 83 -13.22 8.44 -9.05
CA ASP A 83 -12.99 8.57 -7.60
C ASP A 83 -12.60 7.22 -7.01
N VAL A 84 -11.55 7.22 -6.19
CA VAL A 84 -11.03 6.02 -5.52
C VAL A 84 -11.35 6.15 -4.03
N PRO A 85 -12.12 5.21 -3.45
CA PRO A 85 -12.44 5.26 -2.03
C PRO A 85 -11.17 5.14 -1.18
N LYS A 86 -11.12 5.88 -0.08
CA LYS A 86 -9.98 5.86 0.86
C LYS A 86 -9.84 4.53 1.60
N ALA A 87 -10.95 3.86 1.85
CA ALA A 87 -10.99 2.56 2.52
C ALA A 87 -12.11 1.69 1.95
N VAL A 88 -11.86 0.40 1.81
CA VAL A 88 -12.81 -0.61 1.32
C VAL A 88 -12.65 -1.90 2.11
N ALA A 89 -13.72 -2.65 2.32
CA ALA A 89 -13.66 -3.94 2.99
C ALA A 89 -13.39 -5.07 1.99
N ALA A 90 -12.38 -5.90 2.25
CA ALA A 90 -12.25 -7.19 1.58
C ALA A 90 -13.11 -8.25 2.26
N LYS A 91 -13.55 -9.25 1.49
CA LYS A 91 -14.01 -10.50 2.07
C LYS A 91 -12.79 -11.15 2.73
N PRO A 92 -12.90 -11.60 4.01
CA PRO A 92 -11.78 -12.23 4.67
C PRO A 92 -11.39 -13.50 3.91
N MET A 93 -10.10 -13.63 3.60
CA MET A 93 -9.60 -14.85 2.98
C MET A 93 -9.69 -16.00 3.99
N PRO A 94 -10.18 -17.18 3.55
CA PRO A 94 -10.19 -18.38 4.39
C PRO A 94 -8.77 -18.72 4.84
N MET A 95 -8.56 -18.83 6.15
CA MET A 95 -7.25 -19.19 6.71
C MET A 95 -7.06 -20.71 6.81
N ARG A 96 -8.16 -21.48 6.77
CA ARG A 96 -8.13 -22.94 6.90
C ARG A 96 -8.33 -23.62 5.55
N TRP A 97 -7.61 -24.71 5.34
CA TRP A 97 -7.79 -25.59 4.17
C TRP A 97 -9.23 -26.12 4.00
N SER A 98 -9.97 -26.29 5.09
CA SER A 98 -11.39 -26.67 5.06
C SER A 98 -12.27 -25.60 4.43
N GLU A 99 -11.97 -24.32 4.69
CA GLU A 99 -12.72 -23.17 4.19
C GLU A 99 -12.37 -22.93 2.71
N LEU A 100 -11.10 -23.07 2.33
CA LEU A 100 -10.65 -23.01 0.92
C LEU A 100 -11.35 -24.07 0.05
N LYS A 101 -11.47 -25.30 0.55
CA LYS A 101 -12.18 -26.39 -0.16
C LYS A 101 -13.67 -26.12 -0.34
N ALA A 102 -14.30 -25.37 0.57
CA ALA A 102 -15.70 -25.00 0.45
C ALA A 102 -15.91 -23.95 -0.64
N LEU A 103 -14.95 -23.02 -0.80
CA LEU A 103 -14.97 -21.98 -1.84
C LEU A 103 -14.74 -22.51 -3.26
N GLN A 104 -14.00 -23.61 -3.44
CA GLN A 104 -13.81 -24.25 -4.75
C GLN A 104 -15.05 -24.98 -5.30
N LYS A 105 -16.11 -25.14 -4.51
CA LYS A 105 -17.32 -25.91 -4.88
C LYS A 105 -18.54 -25.05 -5.23
N GLY A 106 -18.41 -23.72 -5.21
CA GLY A 106 -19.43 -22.77 -5.69
C GLY A 106 -19.00 -22.16 -7.02
#